data_AF-A0A7C4JI42-F1
#
_entry.id   AF-A0A7C4JI42-F1
#
_cell.length_a   1.000
_cell.length_b   1.000
_cell.length_c   1.000
_cell.angle_alpha   90.00
_cell.angle_beta   90.00
_cell.angle_gamma   90.00
#
_symmetry.space_group_name_H-M   'P 1'
#
loop_
_entity.id
_entity.type
_entity.pdbx_description
1 polymer ?
#
loop_
_entity_poly.entity_id
_entity_poly.type
_entity_poly.pdbx_seq_one_letter_code
_entity_poly.pdbx_strand_id
1 'polypeptide(L)'
;MCRILPALVLLGAALAGAQEPSPLGLVPQPIPGLTVAIWTEKPQYYVGETARFFVHLSQPAYLYVFDIDPSGFVRLIFPNPYSPNPWKPAGTHVFPDGNYVFRVTPPAGTESLQAVACLQPIPVPLGTPEDPYPLLGPDPQSGKAKVLGLVPGPSCGCCATAWTTFQILPGPVGYPCPPCWIGPCPPCWGTVYPGMCWYYNPATGGWQVVIGGACPGPGWCWCLGPDGQWHFQIRICFGDCP
;
A
#
# COMPACT_ATOMS: atom_id res chain seq x y z
N MET A 1 2.03 -64.27 -34.59
CA MET A 1 2.36 -62.87 -34.95
C MET A 1 1.56 -61.95 -34.04
N CYS A 2 2.17 -61.46 -32.97
CA CYS A 2 1.54 -60.60 -31.97
C CYS A 2 1.73 -59.13 -32.39
N ARG A 3 0.63 -58.40 -32.63
CA ARG A 3 0.64 -56.97 -32.97
C ARG A 3 0.60 -56.16 -31.67
N ILE A 4 1.70 -55.50 -31.33
CA ILE A 4 1.79 -54.57 -30.19
C ILE A 4 1.35 -53.19 -30.70
N LEU A 5 0.24 -52.66 -30.19
CA LEU A 5 -0.11 -51.24 -30.31
C LEU A 5 0.68 -50.44 -29.25
N PRO A 6 1.31 -49.31 -29.58
CA PRO A 6 1.86 -48.43 -28.56
C PRO A 6 0.74 -47.57 -27.97
N ALA A 7 0.56 -47.67 -26.66
CA ALA A 7 -0.29 -46.76 -25.89
C ALA A 7 0.40 -45.40 -25.80
N LEU A 8 -0.21 -44.36 -26.37
CA LEU A 8 0.20 -42.97 -26.19
C LEU A 8 -0.15 -42.54 -24.76
N VAL A 9 0.85 -42.42 -23.89
CA VAL A 9 0.70 -41.78 -22.58
C VAL A 9 0.82 -40.27 -22.79
N LEU A 10 -0.31 -39.57 -22.79
CA LEU A 10 -0.34 -38.11 -22.74
C LEU A 10 0.04 -37.68 -21.31
N LEU A 11 1.28 -37.23 -21.14
CA LEU A 11 1.77 -36.62 -19.91
C LEU A 11 1.20 -35.20 -19.82
N GLY A 12 0.14 -35.01 -19.03
CA GLY A 12 -0.39 -33.69 -18.72
C GLY A 12 0.60 -32.92 -17.84
N ALA A 13 1.21 -31.86 -18.38
CA ALA A 13 2.01 -30.93 -17.60
C ALA A 13 1.06 -30.06 -16.75
N ALA A 14 1.00 -30.31 -15.45
CA ALA A 14 0.38 -29.40 -14.51
C ALA A 14 1.25 -28.13 -14.42
N LEU A 15 0.75 -27.02 -14.95
CA LEU A 15 1.28 -25.69 -14.65
C LEU A 15 0.90 -25.35 -13.20
N ALA A 16 1.69 -25.82 -12.24
CA ALA A 16 1.69 -25.25 -10.90
C ALA A 16 2.36 -23.87 -11.01
N GLY A 17 1.56 -22.84 -11.25
CA GLY A 17 2.01 -21.47 -11.06
C GLY A 17 2.46 -21.34 -9.60
N ALA A 18 3.76 -21.14 -9.37
CA ALA A 18 4.28 -20.85 -8.05
C ALA A 18 3.63 -19.55 -7.60
N GLN A 19 2.65 -19.65 -6.71
CA GLN A 19 2.01 -18.49 -6.12
C GLN A 19 3.05 -17.84 -5.19
N GLU A 20 3.53 -16.66 -5.55
CA GLU A 20 4.48 -15.89 -4.73
C GLU A 20 3.96 -15.79 -3.29
N PRO A 21 4.81 -15.82 -2.25
CA PRO A 21 4.33 -15.72 -0.89
C PRO A 21 3.58 -14.40 -0.66
N SER A 22 2.44 -14.46 0.05
CA SER A 22 1.70 -13.27 0.45
C SER A 22 2.62 -12.30 1.21
N PRO A 23 2.60 -10.98 0.91
CA PRO A 23 3.35 -9.98 1.66
C PRO A 23 3.07 -10.03 3.17
N LEU A 24 1.81 -10.23 3.54
CA LEU A 24 1.37 -10.36 4.92
C LEU A 24 1.44 -11.80 5.45
N GLY A 25 1.85 -12.78 4.64
CA GLY A 25 1.83 -14.20 5.00
C GLY A 25 0.42 -14.81 5.04
N LEU A 26 -0.59 -14.09 4.51
CA LEU A 26 -1.96 -14.60 4.32
C LEU A 26 -2.01 -15.46 3.06
N VAL A 27 -1.79 -16.75 3.20
CA VAL A 27 -1.86 -17.69 2.06
C VAL A 27 -3.33 -17.88 1.65
N PRO A 28 -3.68 -17.84 0.35
CA PRO A 28 -5.04 -18.08 -0.11
C PRO A 28 -5.32 -19.54 0.16
N GLN A 29 -6.28 -19.78 1.03
CA GLN A 29 -6.77 -21.13 1.29
C GLN A 29 -8.04 -21.31 0.48
N PRO A 30 -8.22 -22.43 -0.25
CA PRO A 30 -9.47 -22.73 -0.91
C PRO A 30 -10.58 -22.83 0.14
N ILE A 31 -11.53 -21.90 0.10
CA ILE A 31 -12.72 -21.90 0.95
C ILE A 31 -13.92 -22.23 0.07
N PRO A 32 -14.79 -23.16 0.48
CA PRO A 32 -15.99 -23.46 -0.30
C PRO A 32 -16.86 -22.22 -0.52
N GLY A 33 -17.05 -21.84 -1.79
CA GLY A 33 -17.98 -20.79 -2.23
C GLY A 33 -17.43 -19.36 -2.31
N LEU A 34 -16.45 -18.99 -1.47
CA LEU A 34 -15.87 -17.64 -1.49
C LEU A 34 -14.44 -17.64 -2.08
N THR A 35 -14.27 -16.94 -3.20
CA THR A 35 -12.96 -16.61 -3.76
C THR A 35 -12.88 -15.10 -4.00
N VAL A 36 -11.68 -14.56 -3.82
CA VAL A 36 -11.35 -13.17 -4.14
C VAL A 36 -10.15 -13.14 -5.07
N ALA A 37 -10.15 -12.19 -6.01
CA ALA A 37 -8.98 -11.86 -6.81
C ALA A 37 -8.80 -10.35 -6.81
N ILE A 38 -7.55 -9.88 -6.85
CA ILE A 38 -7.21 -8.46 -6.92
C ILE A 38 -6.11 -8.25 -7.95
N TRP A 39 -6.20 -7.19 -8.74
CA TRP A 39 -5.19 -6.78 -9.70
C TRP A 39 -5.22 -5.27 -9.90
N THR A 40 -4.11 -4.69 -10.34
CA THR A 40 -4.01 -3.26 -10.66
C THR A 40 -4.25 -3.01 -12.14
N GLU A 41 -4.62 -1.78 -12.50
CA GLU A 41 -4.75 -1.37 -13.92
C GLU A 41 -3.42 -1.47 -14.67
N LYS A 42 -2.31 -1.15 -13.99
CA LYS A 42 -0.95 -1.22 -14.53
C LYS A 42 -0.04 -2.02 -13.59
N PRO A 43 0.97 -2.71 -14.13
CA PRO A 43 2.00 -3.37 -13.32
C PRO A 43 3.02 -2.38 -12.74
N GLN A 44 3.05 -1.14 -13.24
CA GLN A 44 3.99 -0.10 -12.84
C GLN A 44 3.29 1.26 -12.84
N TYR A 45 3.62 2.09 -11.85
CA TYR A 45 3.14 3.47 -11.73
C TYR A 45 4.28 4.39 -11.38
N TYR A 46 4.22 5.63 -11.85
CA TYR A 46 5.12 6.69 -11.40
C TYR A 46 4.59 7.38 -10.15
N VAL A 47 5.49 7.85 -9.29
CA VAL A 47 5.08 8.74 -8.19
C VAL A 47 4.29 9.93 -8.73
N GLY A 48 3.16 10.23 -8.09
CA GLY A 48 2.22 11.27 -8.50
C GLY A 48 1.17 10.80 -9.50
N GLU A 49 1.30 9.61 -10.09
CA GLU A 49 0.28 9.02 -10.95
C GLU A 49 -0.97 8.61 -10.15
N THR A 50 -2.11 8.54 -10.81
CA THR A 50 -3.33 7.98 -10.21
C THR A 50 -3.39 6.48 -10.43
N ALA A 51 -3.60 5.71 -9.37
CA ALA A 51 -3.73 4.26 -9.43
C ALA A 51 -5.20 3.83 -9.40
N ARG A 52 -5.51 2.73 -10.09
CA ARG A 52 -6.78 2.01 -9.98
C ARG A 52 -6.51 0.53 -9.76
N PHE A 53 -7.35 -0.10 -8.97
CA PHE A 53 -7.31 -1.55 -8.78
C PHE A 53 -8.71 -2.13 -8.90
N PHE A 54 -8.74 -3.43 -9.13
CA PHE A 54 -9.94 -4.21 -9.38
C PHE A 54 -9.99 -5.35 -8.38
N VAL A 55 -11.17 -5.64 -7.87
CA VAL A 55 -11.40 -6.80 -7.01
C VAL A 55 -12.56 -7.61 -7.56
N HIS A 56 -12.36 -8.90 -7.76
CA HIS A 56 -13.42 -9.84 -8.11
C HIS A 56 -13.85 -10.67 -6.89
N LEU A 57 -15.15 -10.78 -6.66
CA LEU A 57 -15.76 -11.61 -5.62
C LEU A 57 -16.68 -12.67 -6.24
N SER A 58 -16.53 -13.94 -5.87
CA SER A 58 -17.42 -15.01 -6.36
C SER A 58 -18.84 -14.92 -5.80
N GLN A 59 -19.00 -14.33 -4.62
CA GLN A 59 -20.29 -14.14 -3.94
C GLN A 59 -20.24 -12.86 -3.08
N PRO A 60 -21.39 -12.31 -2.64
CA PRO A 60 -21.40 -11.12 -1.79
C PRO A 60 -20.59 -11.32 -0.50
N ALA A 61 -19.78 -10.33 -0.13
CA ALA A 61 -18.88 -10.39 1.02
C ALA A 61 -18.53 -8.99 1.54
N TYR A 62 -17.99 -8.94 2.75
CA TYR A 62 -17.32 -7.77 3.31
C TYR A 62 -15.88 -7.74 2.80
N LEU A 63 -15.53 -6.71 2.03
CA LEU A 63 -14.23 -6.53 1.43
C LEU A 63 -13.39 -5.52 2.21
N TYR A 64 -12.14 -5.89 2.44
CA TYR A 64 -11.11 -5.03 3.01
C TYR A 64 -9.88 -5.09 2.13
N VAL A 65 -9.29 -3.95 1.80
CA VAL A 65 -8.07 -3.87 1.01
C VAL A 65 -7.03 -3.11 1.81
N PHE A 66 -5.90 -3.78 2.02
CA PHE A 66 -4.74 -3.24 2.68
C PHE A 66 -3.67 -2.92 1.65
N ASP A 67 -3.07 -1.75 1.80
CA ASP A 67 -1.89 -1.33 1.08
C ASP A 67 -0.66 -1.62 1.93
N ILE A 68 0.38 -2.18 1.31
CA ILE A 68 1.67 -2.47 1.92
C ILE A 68 2.73 -1.75 1.09
N ASP A 69 3.23 -0.65 1.64
CA ASP A 69 4.21 0.20 0.96
C ASP A 69 5.55 -0.53 0.79
N PRO A 70 6.49 0.00 -0.03
CA PRO A 70 7.79 -0.64 -0.21
C PRO A 70 8.67 -0.74 1.04
N SER A 71 8.36 0.00 2.11
CA SER A 71 9.02 -0.13 3.42
C SER A 71 8.34 -1.17 4.33
N GLY A 72 7.20 -1.74 3.91
CA GLY A 72 6.41 -2.72 4.64
C GLY A 72 5.36 -2.14 5.58
N PHE A 73 5.14 -0.82 5.57
CA PHE A 73 4.07 -0.21 6.36
C PHE A 73 2.71 -0.57 5.77
N VAL A 74 1.75 -0.87 6.65
CA VAL A 74 0.44 -1.36 6.25
C VAL A 74 -0.64 -0.33 6.54
N ARG A 75 -1.45 0.00 5.53
CA ARG A 75 -2.60 0.91 5.65
C ARG A 75 -3.89 0.24 5.19
N LEU A 76 -5.01 0.58 5.82
CA LEU A 76 -6.33 0.23 5.28
C LEU A 76 -6.72 1.26 4.23
N ILE A 77 -6.87 0.84 2.97
CA ILE A 77 -7.29 1.74 1.87
C ILE A 77 -8.76 1.56 1.47
N PHE A 78 -9.37 0.42 1.81
CA PHE A 78 -10.81 0.19 1.66
C PHE A 78 -11.34 -0.72 2.78
N PRO A 79 -12.48 -0.41 3.44
CA PRO A 79 -13.28 0.81 3.28
C PRO A 79 -12.51 2.05 3.79
N ASN A 80 -12.95 3.23 3.37
CA ASN A 80 -12.38 4.52 3.77
C ASN A 80 -13.50 5.58 3.91
N PRO A 81 -13.24 6.77 4.45
CA PRO A 81 -14.27 7.80 4.62
C PRO A 81 -15.01 8.22 3.33
N TYR A 82 -14.37 8.07 2.16
CA TYR A 82 -14.96 8.38 0.85
C TYR A 82 -15.77 7.22 0.27
N SER A 83 -15.54 6.00 0.74
CA SER A 83 -16.28 4.79 0.42
C SER A 83 -16.40 3.89 1.66
N PRO A 84 -17.33 4.21 2.58
CA PRO A 84 -17.34 3.63 3.92
C PRO A 84 -18.01 2.27 4.02
N ASN A 85 -18.70 1.80 2.97
CA ASN A 85 -19.43 0.54 3.00
C ASN A 85 -18.53 -0.64 2.59
N PRO A 86 -18.09 -1.51 3.51
CA PRO A 86 -17.27 -2.68 3.17
C PRO A 86 -18.06 -3.78 2.44
N TRP A 87 -19.39 -3.79 2.49
CA TRP A 87 -20.19 -4.83 1.84
C TRP A 87 -20.23 -4.62 0.33
N LYS A 88 -19.86 -5.66 -0.43
CA LYS A 88 -19.89 -5.66 -1.89
C LYS A 88 -20.63 -6.90 -2.41
N PRO A 89 -21.46 -6.75 -3.46
CA PRO A 89 -22.10 -7.90 -4.11
C PRO A 89 -21.06 -8.74 -4.88
N ALA A 90 -21.48 -9.91 -5.37
CA ALA A 90 -20.67 -10.70 -6.29
C ALA A 90 -20.30 -9.90 -7.55
N GLY A 91 -19.19 -10.25 -8.18
CA GLY A 91 -18.70 -9.64 -9.42
C GLY A 91 -17.45 -8.78 -9.21
N THR A 92 -17.11 -8.02 -10.25
CA THR A 92 -15.90 -7.20 -10.30
C THR A 92 -16.20 -5.76 -9.89
N HIS A 93 -15.43 -5.26 -8.94
CA HIS A 93 -15.49 -3.91 -8.39
C HIS A 93 -14.23 -3.14 -8.79
N VAL A 94 -14.38 -1.87 -9.13
CA VAL A 94 -13.29 -0.97 -9.51
C VAL A 94 -13.10 0.06 -8.42
N PHE A 95 -11.86 0.28 -7.99
CA PHE A 95 -11.52 1.28 -6.99
C PHE A 95 -10.51 2.28 -7.56
N PRO A 96 -10.63 3.58 -7.24
CA PRO A 96 -11.65 4.19 -6.39
C PRO A 96 -13.06 4.10 -6.97
N ASP A 97 -14.06 3.92 -6.10
CA ASP A 97 -15.48 3.67 -6.43
C ASP A 97 -16.41 4.84 -6.07
N GLY A 98 -15.82 6.01 -5.80
CA GLY A 98 -16.51 7.25 -5.45
C GLY A 98 -15.74 8.48 -5.94
N ASN A 99 -16.06 9.65 -5.39
CA ASN A 99 -15.40 10.91 -5.77
C ASN A 99 -14.07 11.11 -5.02
N TYR A 100 -13.12 10.19 -5.23
CA TYR A 100 -11.77 10.25 -4.69
C TYR A 100 -10.80 9.59 -5.67
N VAL A 101 -9.50 9.84 -5.49
CA VAL A 101 -8.43 9.23 -6.29
C VAL A 101 -7.36 8.64 -5.38
N PHE A 102 -6.82 7.48 -5.76
CA PHE A 102 -5.57 7.02 -5.20
C PHE A 102 -4.43 7.66 -5.98
N ARG A 103 -3.59 8.43 -5.29
CA ARG A 103 -2.39 9.02 -5.85
C ARG A 103 -1.19 8.25 -5.32
N VAL A 104 -0.37 7.74 -6.22
CA VAL A 104 0.85 7.01 -5.86
C VAL A 104 1.80 7.96 -5.16
N THR A 105 2.10 7.64 -3.91
CA THR A 105 3.10 8.35 -3.10
C THR A 105 4.27 7.42 -2.83
N PRO A 106 5.42 7.96 -2.39
CA PRO A 106 6.57 7.07 -2.19
C PRO A 106 6.59 6.41 -0.82
N PRO A 107 7.58 5.53 -0.55
CA PRO A 107 8.83 5.30 -1.30
C PRO A 107 8.64 4.65 -2.69
N ALA A 108 9.62 4.79 -3.59
CA ALA A 108 9.66 3.97 -4.80
C ALA A 108 10.07 2.52 -4.44
N GLY A 109 9.62 1.55 -5.21
CA GLY A 109 9.88 0.13 -4.98
C GLY A 109 8.65 -0.74 -5.23
N THR A 110 8.69 -1.97 -4.71
CA THR A 110 7.56 -2.90 -4.81
C THR A 110 6.50 -2.57 -3.78
N GLU A 111 5.30 -2.22 -4.24
CA GLU A 111 4.11 -2.04 -3.41
C GLU A 111 3.17 -3.23 -3.60
N SER A 112 2.42 -3.57 -2.56
CA SER A 112 1.50 -4.71 -2.60
C SER A 112 0.12 -4.34 -2.09
N LEU A 113 -0.93 -4.83 -2.76
CA LEU A 113 -2.29 -4.79 -2.24
C LEU A 113 -2.69 -6.16 -1.75
N GLN A 114 -3.24 -6.24 -0.54
CA GLN A 114 -3.83 -7.44 0.02
C GLN A 114 -5.34 -7.25 0.17
N ALA A 115 -6.12 -8.02 -0.59
CA ALA A 115 -7.56 -8.14 -0.41
C ALA A 115 -7.87 -9.23 0.62
N VAL A 116 -8.84 -8.94 1.49
CA VAL A 116 -9.47 -9.86 2.42
C VAL A 116 -10.98 -9.73 2.24
N ALA A 117 -11.64 -10.82 1.83
CA ALA A 117 -13.08 -10.89 1.66
C ALA A 117 -13.64 -11.86 2.71
N CYS A 118 -14.56 -11.40 3.56
CA CYS A 118 -15.14 -12.19 4.64
C CYS A 118 -16.66 -12.25 4.55
N LEU A 119 -17.26 -13.37 4.98
CA LEU A 119 -18.71 -13.51 5.09
C LEU A 119 -19.31 -12.72 6.26
N GLN A 120 -18.48 -12.36 7.22
CA GLN A 120 -18.83 -11.52 8.37
C GLN A 120 -17.86 -10.35 8.44
N PRO A 121 -18.29 -9.19 8.97
CA PRO A 121 -17.41 -8.04 9.10
C PRO A 121 -16.29 -8.32 10.11
N ILE A 122 -15.09 -7.83 9.82
CA ILE A 122 -13.94 -7.88 10.74
C ILE A 122 -13.69 -6.50 11.39
N PRO A 123 -13.18 -6.44 12.63
CA PRO A 123 -13.05 -5.20 13.39
C PRO A 123 -11.79 -4.40 13.01
N VAL A 124 -11.70 -3.96 11.76
CA VAL A 124 -10.59 -3.11 11.28
C VAL A 124 -10.70 -1.69 11.87
N PRO A 125 -9.57 -1.02 12.17
CA PRO A 125 -9.59 0.39 12.49
C PRO A 125 -9.93 1.20 11.24
N LEU A 126 -11.08 1.87 11.25
CA LEU A 126 -11.53 2.71 10.13
C LEU A 126 -10.83 4.07 10.15
N GLY A 127 -10.57 4.62 8.96
CA GLY A 127 -10.03 5.97 8.81
C GLY A 127 -11.05 7.06 9.17
N THR A 128 -10.54 8.27 9.39
CA THR A 128 -11.34 9.50 9.57
C THR A 128 -11.10 10.46 8.41
N PRO A 129 -11.91 11.50 8.20
CA PRO A 129 -11.62 12.51 7.18
C PRO A 129 -10.23 13.15 7.31
N GLU A 130 -9.68 13.23 8.52
CA GLU A 130 -8.34 13.76 8.82
C GLU A 130 -7.22 12.75 8.57
N ASP A 131 -7.49 11.45 8.78
CA ASP A 131 -6.60 10.33 8.43
C ASP A 131 -7.38 9.23 7.70
N PRO A 132 -7.61 9.37 6.38
CA PRO A 132 -8.49 8.47 5.63
C PRO A 132 -7.95 7.04 5.49
N TYR A 133 -6.63 6.86 5.63
CA TYR A 133 -5.91 5.61 5.39
C TYR A 133 -5.01 5.28 6.58
N PRO A 134 -5.61 4.85 7.71
CA PRO A 134 -4.91 4.75 8.98
C PRO A 134 -3.81 3.69 8.91
N LEU A 135 -2.68 4.02 9.53
CA LEU A 135 -1.54 3.12 9.65
C LEU A 135 -1.83 2.01 10.68
N LEU A 136 -1.49 0.76 10.34
CA LEU A 136 -1.83 -0.41 11.17
C LEU A 136 -0.79 -0.79 12.22
N GLY A 137 0.13 0.11 12.56
CA GLY A 137 1.14 -0.09 13.60
C GLY A 137 2.22 0.97 13.46
N PRO A 138 3.04 1.21 14.50
CA PRO A 138 4.17 2.14 14.40
C PRO A 138 5.29 1.64 13.48
N ASP A 139 5.29 0.36 13.10
CA ASP A 139 6.32 -0.29 12.29
C ASP A 139 5.73 -1.42 11.40
N PRO A 140 6.46 -1.89 10.38
CA PRO A 140 6.00 -2.97 9.49
C PRO A 140 5.62 -4.28 10.21
N GLN A 141 6.38 -4.68 11.23
CA GLN A 141 6.18 -5.94 11.93
C GLN A 141 4.88 -5.90 12.75
N SER A 142 4.65 -4.81 13.49
CA SER A 142 3.41 -4.60 14.24
C SER A 142 2.21 -4.41 13.32
N GLY A 143 2.37 -3.71 12.19
CA GLY A 143 1.37 -3.60 11.12
C GLY A 143 0.89 -4.94 10.60
N LYS A 144 1.85 -5.78 10.20
CA LYS A 144 1.59 -7.15 9.73
C LYS A 144 0.91 -7.99 10.81
N ALA A 145 1.41 -7.98 12.04
CA ALA A 145 0.83 -8.72 13.15
C ALA A 145 -0.62 -8.28 13.44
N LYS A 146 -0.92 -6.98 13.33
CA LYS A 146 -2.28 -6.45 13.50
C LYS A 146 -3.22 -7.00 12.44
N VAL A 147 -2.85 -6.99 11.16
CA VAL A 147 -3.70 -7.59 10.11
C VAL A 147 -3.90 -9.09 10.35
N LEU A 148 -2.84 -9.83 10.68
CA LEU A 148 -2.94 -11.26 10.97
C LEU A 148 -3.83 -11.56 12.19
N GLY A 149 -3.89 -10.67 13.18
CA GLY A 149 -4.81 -10.79 14.32
C GLY A 149 -6.26 -10.41 13.99
N LEU A 150 -6.50 -9.61 12.93
CA LEU A 150 -7.83 -9.20 12.49
C LEU A 150 -8.50 -10.23 11.58
N VAL A 151 -7.72 -10.88 10.72
CA VAL A 151 -8.22 -11.87 9.78
C VAL A 151 -8.42 -13.19 10.53
N PRO A 152 -9.67 -13.70 10.61
CA PRO A 152 -9.91 -15.02 11.18
C PRO A 152 -9.03 -16.08 10.53
N GLY A 153 -8.48 -16.98 11.35
CA GLY A 153 -7.61 -18.04 10.85
C GLY A 153 -8.29 -18.94 9.82
N PRO A 154 -7.52 -19.61 8.93
CA PRO A 154 -8.07 -20.39 7.82
C PRO A 154 -9.14 -21.43 8.19
N SER A 155 -9.06 -21.98 9.41
CA SER A 155 -9.99 -22.97 9.93
C SER A 155 -11.43 -22.48 10.06
N CYS A 156 -11.67 -21.16 10.05
CA CYS A 156 -13.04 -20.64 10.09
C CYS A 156 -13.79 -20.83 8.75
N GLY A 157 -13.09 -21.02 7.63
CA GLY A 157 -13.70 -21.08 6.29
C GLY A 157 -14.52 -19.84 5.94
N CYS A 158 -14.21 -18.69 6.55
CA CYS A 158 -15.07 -17.52 6.58
C CYS A 158 -14.51 -16.34 5.79
N CYS A 159 -13.21 -16.35 5.46
CA CYS A 159 -12.52 -15.27 4.77
C CYS A 159 -11.55 -15.76 3.70
N ALA A 160 -11.73 -15.34 2.45
CA ALA A 160 -10.79 -15.56 1.36
C ALA A 160 -9.80 -14.39 1.23
N THR A 161 -8.58 -14.67 0.78
CA THR A 161 -7.54 -13.67 0.60
C THR A 161 -6.91 -13.76 -0.78
N ALA A 162 -6.49 -12.61 -1.31
CA ALA A 162 -5.69 -12.52 -2.53
C ALA A 162 -4.81 -11.27 -2.47
N TRP A 163 -3.69 -11.26 -3.18
CA TRP A 163 -2.84 -10.09 -3.28
C TRP A 163 -2.34 -9.91 -4.72
N THR A 164 -1.84 -8.71 -4.97
CA THR A 164 -1.10 -8.36 -6.18
C THR A 164 0.06 -7.46 -5.79
N THR A 165 1.11 -7.45 -6.59
CA THR A 165 2.23 -6.53 -6.47
C THR A 165 2.29 -5.61 -7.69
N PHE A 166 2.86 -4.43 -7.53
CA PHE A 166 3.18 -3.52 -8.63
C PHE A 166 4.42 -2.70 -8.26
N GLN A 167 5.03 -2.08 -9.26
CA GLN A 167 6.23 -1.25 -9.06
C GLN A 167 5.85 0.23 -8.99
N ILE A 168 6.27 0.90 -7.93
CA ILE A 168 6.36 2.36 -7.89
C ILE A 168 7.73 2.76 -8.43
N LEU A 169 7.72 3.44 -9.57
CA LEU A 169 8.91 4.06 -10.14
C LEU A 169 9.04 5.50 -9.63
N PRO A 170 10.26 5.99 -9.40
CA PRO A 170 10.52 7.41 -9.23
C PRO A 170 9.73 8.23 -10.25
N GLY A 171 8.92 9.17 -9.79
CA GLY A 171 8.28 10.12 -10.70
C GLY A 171 9.36 10.85 -11.53
N PRO A 172 9.05 11.31 -12.76
CA PRO A 172 9.99 12.11 -13.52
C PRO A 172 10.52 13.24 -12.62
N VAL A 173 11.84 13.29 -12.46
CA VAL A 173 12.57 14.30 -11.69
C VAL A 173 12.43 15.66 -12.39
N GLY A 174 11.27 16.27 -12.25
CA GLY A 174 10.97 17.62 -12.73
C GLY A 174 10.90 18.64 -11.60
N TYR A 175 10.98 18.21 -10.34
CA TYR A 175 10.88 19.14 -9.22
C TYR A 175 12.22 19.83 -9.00
N PRO A 176 12.23 21.18 -8.92
CA PRO A 176 13.45 21.93 -8.68
C PRO A 176 14.03 21.51 -7.33
N CYS A 177 15.34 21.68 -7.16
CA CYS A 177 15.95 21.55 -5.85
C CYS A 177 15.28 22.53 -4.87
N PRO A 178 15.16 22.18 -3.58
CA PRO A 178 14.59 23.12 -2.63
C PRO A 178 15.43 24.42 -2.61
N PRO A 179 14.77 25.59 -2.49
CA PRO A 179 15.46 26.86 -2.42
C PRO A 179 16.51 26.92 -1.29
N CYS A 180 17.66 27.54 -1.55
CA CYS A 180 18.78 27.64 -0.62
C CYS A 180 19.00 29.05 -0.06
N TRP A 181 17.92 29.82 0.08
CA TRP A 181 17.92 31.21 0.54
C TRP A 181 17.76 31.41 2.06
N ILE A 182 17.33 30.39 2.82
CA ILE A 182 17.11 30.49 4.27
C ILE A 182 17.50 29.19 4.99
N GLY A 183 18.33 29.31 6.04
CA GLY A 183 18.79 28.18 6.86
C GLY A 183 19.84 27.29 6.16
N PRO A 184 20.13 26.09 6.72
CA PRO A 184 20.99 25.12 6.05
C PRO A 184 20.37 24.73 4.70
N CYS A 185 21.24 24.52 3.71
CA CYS A 185 20.81 24.20 2.35
C CYS A 185 20.48 22.70 2.25
N PRO A 186 19.23 22.34 1.87
CA PRO A 186 18.85 20.94 1.70
C PRO A 186 19.56 20.28 0.52
N PRO A 187 19.79 18.95 0.59
CA PRO A 187 20.36 18.19 -0.51
C PRO A 187 19.53 18.30 -1.80
N CYS A 188 20.23 18.30 -2.92
CA CYS A 188 19.66 18.42 -4.26
C CYS A 188 19.85 17.16 -5.12
N TRP A 189 20.06 16.01 -4.47
CA TRP A 189 20.33 14.75 -5.13
C TRP A 189 19.31 13.69 -4.72
N GLY A 190 19.11 12.73 -5.61
CA GLY A 190 18.10 11.68 -5.43
C GLY A 190 16.73 12.05 -5.99
N THR A 191 15.77 11.16 -5.76
CA THR A 191 14.40 11.32 -6.24
C THR A 191 13.62 12.24 -5.30
N VAL A 192 13.07 13.32 -5.85
CA VAL A 192 12.22 14.29 -5.15
C VAL A 192 10.77 14.10 -5.58
N TYR A 193 9.83 14.15 -4.63
CA TYR A 193 8.41 13.95 -4.91
C TYR A 193 7.48 14.61 -3.88
N PRO A 194 6.22 14.88 -4.25
CA PRO A 194 5.23 15.42 -3.32
C PRO A 194 5.04 14.55 -2.08
N GLY A 195 5.02 15.18 -0.90
CA GLY A 195 4.95 14.53 0.42
C GLY A 195 6.31 14.19 1.03
N MET A 196 7.41 14.35 0.28
CA MET A 196 8.77 14.25 0.78
C MET A 196 9.20 15.54 1.50
N CYS A 197 9.95 15.38 2.58
CA CYS A 197 10.65 16.47 3.24
C CYS A 197 12.14 16.16 3.40
N TRP A 198 12.97 17.17 3.17
CA TRP A 198 14.32 17.23 3.72
C TRP A 198 14.23 17.85 5.11
N TYR A 199 14.55 17.08 6.15
CA TYR A 199 14.61 17.54 7.53
C TYR A 199 16.07 17.68 7.97
N TYR A 200 16.45 18.87 8.44
CA TYR A 200 17.72 19.11 9.11
C TYR A 200 17.51 19.09 10.61
N ASN A 201 18.08 18.08 11.26
CA ASN A 201 18.08 17.98 12.71
C ASN A 201 19.33 18.70 13.28
N PRO A 202 19.16 19.82 14.02
CA PRO A 202 20.30 20.52 14.62
C PRO A 202 21.07 19.70 15.65
N ALA A 203 20.43 18.74 16.31
CA ALA A 203 21.08 17.91 17.32
C ALA A 203 22.10 16.93 16.70
N THR A 204 21.83 16.45 15.48
CA THR A 204 22.72 15.52 14.77
C THR A 204 23.55 16.19 13.68
N GLY A 205 23.20 17.43 13.28
CA GLY A 205 23.90 18.20 12.25
C GLY A 205 23.73 17.64 10.83
N GLY A 206 22.70 16.83 10.60
CA GLY A 206 22.51 16.08 9.36
C GLY A 206 21.15 16.27 8.70
N TRP A 207 21.13 16.06 7.39
CA TRP A 207 19.91 15.98 6.59
C TRP A 207 19.35 14.57 6.56
N GLN A 208 18.03 14.48 6.67
CA GLN A 208 17.27 13.23 6.65
C GLN A 208 16.08 13.38 5.71
N VAL A 209 15.73 12.30 5.01
CA VAL A 209 14.48 12.23 4.25
C VAL A 209 13.36 11.82 5.19
N VAL A 210 12.27 12.58 5.19
CA VAL A 210 11.07 12.32 5.98
C VAL A 210 9.88 12.29 5.05
N ILE A 211 8.99 11.31 5.22
CA ILE A 211 7.78 11.15 4.41
C ILE A 211 6.57 11.51 5.26
N GLY A 212 5.60 12.22 4.67
CA GLY A 212 4.38 12.64 5.36
C GLY A 212 4.17 14.16 5.41
N GLY A 213 4.99 14.94 4.69
CA GLY A 213 4.73 16.37 4.46
C GLY A 213 4.88 17.30 5.67
N ALA A 214 5.47 16.85 6.78
CA ALA A 214 5.65 17.66 7.98
C ALA A 214 7.00 17.43 8.68
N CYS A 215 7.48 18.45 9.41
CA CYS A 215 8.64 18.32 10.28
C CYS A 215 8.41 17.33 11.44
N PRO A 216 9.27 16.32 11.62
CA PRO A 216 9.11 15.33 12.69
C PRO A 216 9.48 15.87 14.07
N GLY A 217 10.28 16.93 14.16
CA GLY A 217 10.75 17.52 15.41
C GLY A 217 11.29 18.94 15.23
N PRO A 218 11.90 19.52 16.27
CA PRO A 218 12.57 20.82 16.17
C PRO A 218 13.66 20.81 15.09
N GLY A 219 13.72 21.86 14.28
CA GLY A 219 14.67 21.98 13.17
C GLY A 219 14.06 22.63 11.94
N TRP A 220 14.69 22.40 10.79
CA TRP A 220 14.32 22.98 9.49
C TRP A 220 13.82 21.89 8.57
N CYS A 221 12.70 22.12 7.90
CA CYS A 221 12.24 21.22 6.86
C CYS A 221 11.90 21.96 5.58
N TRP A 222 12.31 21.35 4.49
CA TRP A 222 11.84 21.67 3.16
C TRP A 222 10.94 20.53 2.73
N CYS A 223 9.64 20.76 2.64
CA CYS A 223 8.65 19.75 2.25
C CYS A 223 8.09 20.07 0.87
N LEU A 224 8.17 19.14 -0.06
CA LEU A 224 7.55 19.30 -1.37
C LEU A 224 6.05 19.00 -1.22
N GLY A 225 5.21 20.00 -1.46
CA GLY A 225 3.77 19.88 -1.35
C GLY A 225 3.16 19.07 -2.50
N PRO A 226 1.89 18.66 -2.37
CA PRO A 226 1.09 18.05 -3.45
C PRO A 226 0.92 18.99 -4.66
N ASP A 227 1.09 20.29 -4.45
CA ASP A 227 1.13 21.35 -5.47
C ASP A 227 2.46 21.41 -6.26
N GLY A 228 3.46 20.59 -5.87
CA GLY A 228 4.79 20.63 -6.48
C GLY A 228 5.65 21.80 -6.04
N GLN A 229 5.26 22.53 -5.00
CA GLN A 229 6.02 23.66 -4.46
C GLN A 229 6.74 23.27 -3.18
N TRP A 230 7.89 23.89 -2.95
CA TRP A 230 8.64 23.71 -1.71
C TRP A 230 8.09 24.60 -0.61
N HIS A 231 7.66 23.95 0.47
CA HIS A 231 7.19 24.58 1.70
C HIS A 231 8.28 24.50 2.74
N PHE A 232 8.74 25.66 3.19
CA PHE A 232 9.71 25.76 4.26
C PHE A 232 9.00 25.83 5.62
N GLN A 233 9.44 24.99 6.55
CA GLN A 233 8.94 24.96 7.91
C GLN A 233 10.12 25.00 8.88
N ILE A 234 10.00 25.81 9.93
CA ILE A 234 10.89 25.75 11.08
C ILE A 234 10.05 25.35 12.28
N ARG A 235 10.46 24.30 12.99
CA ARG A 235 9.93 23.99 14.31
C ARG A 235 10.94 24.41 15.35
N ILE A 236 10.53 25.31 16.22
CA ILE A 236 11.32 25.75 17.36
C ILE A 236 10.64 25.18 18.61
N CYS A 237 11.45 24.65 19.53
CA CYS A 237 11.01 24.17 20.83
C CYS A 237 11.71 24.99 21.91
N PHE A 238 10.98 25.30 22.98
CA PHE A 238 11.49 25.99 24.17
C PHE A 238 11.23 25.10 25.39
N GLY A 239 12.27 24.80 26.17
CA GLY A 239 12.18 23.88 27.32
C GLY A 239 12.64 22.47 26.98
N ASP A 240 12.00 21.46 27.57
CA ASP A 240 12.35 20.05 27.35
C ASP A 240 11.82 19.59 25.98
N CYS A 241 12.75 19.28 25.06
CA CYS A 241 12.46 18.82 23.71
C CYS A 241 12.66 17.29 23.61
N PRO A 242 11.81 16.57 22.85
CA PRO A 242 11.89 15.13 22.66
C PRO A 242 13.10 14.67 21.82
#